data_AF-A0A6N9C6Y1-F1
#
_entry.id   AF-A0A6N9C6Y1-F1
#
_cell.length_a   1.000
_cell.length_b   1.000
_cell.length_c   1.000
_cell.angle_alpha   90.00
_cell.angle_beta   90.00
_cell.angle_gamma   90.00
#
_symmetry.space_group_name_H-M   'P 1'
#
loop_
_entity.id
_entity.type
_entity.pdbx_description
1 polymer ?
#
loop_
_entity_poly.entity_id
_entity_poly.type
_entity_poly.pdbx_seq_one_letter_code
_entity_poly.pdbx_strand_id
1 'polypeptide(L)' 'MIFDTDVVIWVFRGHEGAAKLVESIDDRQISIVTYMEFIQGARNRQELK' A
#
# COMPACT_ATOMS: atom_id res chain seq x y z
N MET A 1 -3.06 9.61 8.25
CA MET A 1 -2.83 8.31 8.93
C MET A 1 -1.73 7.57 8.21
N ILE A 2 -0.82 6.94 8.96
CA ILE A 2 0.21 6.06 8.38
C ILE A 2 -0.39 4.65 8.27
N PHE A 3 -0.35 4.07 7.07
CA PHE A 3 -0.82 2.72 6.82
C PHE A 3 0.33 1.72 6.91
N ASP A 4 0.03 0.58 7.51
CA ASP A 4 0.92 -0.59 7.47
C ASP A 4 0.87 -1.24 6.09
N THR A 5 1.88 -2.03 5.79
CA THR A 5 2.11 -2.65 4.48
C THR A 5 0.95 -3.57 4.08
N ASP A 6 0.41 -4.36 5.02
CA ASP A 6 -0.69 -5.29 4.75
C ASP A 6 -1.97 -4.57 4.32
N VAL A 7 -2.27 -3.40 4.89
CA VAL A 7 -3.45 -2.61 4.48
C VAL A 7 -3.31 -2.18 3.03
N VAL A 8 -2.12 -1.73 2.63
CA VAL A 8 -1.84 -1.32 1.25
C VAL A 8 -1.87 -2.53 0.30
N ILE A 9 -1.33 -3.68 0.71
CA ILE A 9 -1.40 -4.93 -0.04
C ILE A 9 -2.87 -5.35 -0.27
N TRP A 10 -3.73 -5.22 0.73
CA TRP A 10 -5.16 -5.54 0.59
C TRP A 10 -5.88 -4.61 -0.38
N VAL A 11 -5.53 -3.33 -0.41
CA VAL A 11 -6.04 -2.41 -1.44
C VAL A 11 -5.64 -2.89 -2.83
N PHE A 12 -4.36 -3.23 -3.06
CA PHE A 12 -3.90 -3.75 -4.36
C PHE A 12 -4.52 -5.10 -4.74
N ARG A 13 -4.96 -5.90 -3.77
CA ARG A 13 -5.69 -7.15 -3.99
C ARG A 13 -7.20 -6.94 -4.22
N GLY A 14 -7.69 -5.70 -4.21
CA GLY A 14 -9.10 -5.37 -4.45
C GLY A 14 -10.00 -5.56 -3.23
N HIS A 15 -9.46 -5.54 -2.01
CA HIS A 15 -10.27 -5.66 -0.80
C HIS A 15 -11.05 -4.37 -0.52
N GLU A 16 -12.38 -4.42 -0.70
CA GLU A 16 -13.24 -3.24 -0.61
C GLU A 16 -13.17 -2.49 0.72
N GLY A 17 -13.07 -3.20 1.85
CA GLY A 17 -12.98 -2.57 3.16
C GLY A 17 -11.68 -1.79 3.36
N ALA A 18 -10.58 -2.28 2.76
CA ALA A 18 -9.29 -1.61 2.82
C ALA A 18 -9.30 -0.37 1.93
N ALA A 19 -9.88 -0.49 0.72
CA ALA A 19 -10.04 0.63 -0.19
C ALA A 19 -10.88 1.76 0.43
N LYS A 20 -12.07 1.43 0.99
CA LYS A 20 -12.94 2.40 1.66
C LYS A 20 -12.27 3.09 2.85
N LEU A 21 -11.54 2.32 3.66
CA LEU A 21 -10.79 2.87 4.79
C LEU A 21 -9.73 3.87 4.30
N VAL A 22 -8.92 3.50 3.31
CA VAL A 22 -7.87 4.37 2.76
C VAL A 22 -8.50 5.62 2.12
N GLU A 23 -9.57 5.47 1.35
CA GLU A 23 -10.28 6.59 0.71
C GLU A 23 -10.91 7.58 1.70
N SER A 24 -11.32 7.11 2.89
CA SER A 24 -11.91 7.95 3.93
C SER A 24 -10.92 8.86 4.66
N ILE A 25 -9.62 8.75 4.38
CA ILE A 25 -8.56 9.51 5.02
C ILE A 25 -7.96 10.48 3.99
N ASP A 26 -7.99 11.78 4.29
CA ASP A 26 -7.43 12.80 3.40
C ASP A 26 -5.89 12.71 3.34
N ASP A 27 -5.22 12.82 4.49
CA ASP A 27 -3.75 12.78 4.60
C ASP A 27 -3.25 11.33 4.74
N ARG A 28 -3.18 10.62 3.62
CA ARG A 28 -2.64 9.26 3.54
C ARG A 28 -1.12 9.27 3.51
N GLN A 29 -0.50 8.52 4.40
CA GLN A 29 0.95 8.40 4.50
C GLN A 29 1.35 6.92 4.57
N ILE A 30 2.55 6.60 4.09
CA ILE A 30 3.19 5.31 4.32
C ILE A 30 4.58 5.57 4.92
N SER A 31 5.09 4.61 5.66
CA SER A 31 6.47 4.68 6.13
C SER A 31 7.45 4.42 4.97
N ILE A 32 8.69 4.88 5.11
CA ILE A 32 9.76 4.52 4.16
C ILE A 32 10.03 3.02 4.16
N VAL A 33 9.79 2.33 5.28
CA VAL A 33 9.93 0.87 5.41
C VAL A 33 8.90 0.16 4.54
N THR A 34 7.63 0.56 4.62
CA THR A 34 6.55 0.06 3.76
C THR A 34 6.90 0.22 2.28
N TYR A 35 7.45 1.37 1.89
CA TYR A 35 7.93 1.57 0.51
C TYR A 35 9.06 0.61 0.12
N MET A 36 10.04 0.39 1.00
CA MET A 36 11.13 -0.56 0.76
C MET A 36 10.67 -2.01 0.70
N GLU A 37 9.63 -2.40 1.44
CA GLU A 37 9.02 -3.73 1.37
C GLU A 37 8.34 -3.95 0.01
N PHE A 38 7.64 -2.95 -0.52
CA PHE A 38 7.10 -3.02 -1.88
C PHE A 38 8.20 -3.15 -2.94
N ILE A 39 9.30 -2.40 -2.79
CA ILE A 39 10.43 -2.53 -3.72
C ILE A 39 11.02 -3.93 -3.70
N GLN A 40 11.23 -4.50 -2.51
CA GLN A 40 11.80 -5.84 -2.34
C GLN A 40 10.83 -6.95 -2.79
N GLY A 41 9.53 -6.75 -2.59
CA GLY A 41 8.49 -7.72 -2.94
C GLY A 41 8.11 -7.75 -4.43
N ALA A 42 8.51 -6.73 -5.20
CA ALA A 42 8.25 -6.68 -6.64
C ALA A 42 8.98 -7.80 -7.38
N ARG A 43 8.27 -8.51 -8.26
CA ARG A 43 8.81 -9.64 -9.03
C ARG A 43 9.68 -9.21 -10.19
N ASN A 44 9.49 -7.97 -10.65
CA ASN A 44 10.20 -7.40 -11.79
C ASN A 44 10.15 -5.87 -11.73
N ARG A 45 10.99 -5.21 -12.54
CA ARG A 45 11.04 -3.74 -12.59
C ARG A 45 9.76 -3.10 -13.15
N GLN A 46 8.89 -3.84 -13.81
CA GLN A 46 7.63 -3.29 -14.35
C GLN A 46 6.63 -3.06 -13.21
N GLU A 47 6.66 -3.89 -12.17
CA GLU A 47 5.87 -3.70 -10.94
C GLU A 47 6.35 -2.51 -10.08
N LEU A 48 7.53 -1.94 -10.39
CA LEU A 48 8.07 -0.74 -9.73
C LEU A 48 7.82 0.56 -10.52
N LYS A 49 7.25 0.47 -11.73
CA LYS A 49 7.10 1.60 -12.65
C LYS A 49 5.76 2.31 -12.50
#